data_AF-A0A9E1BDM8-F1
#
_entry.id   AF-A0A9E1BDM8-F1
#
_cell.length_a   1.000
_cell.length_b   1.000
_cell.length_c   1.000
_cell.angle_alpha   90.00
_cell.angle_beta   90.00
_cell.angle_gamma   90.00
#
_symmetry.space_group_name_H-M   'P 1'
#
loop_
_entity.id
_entity.type
_entity.pdbx_description
1 polymer ?
#
loop_
_entity_poly.entity_id
_entity_poly.type
_entity_poly.pdbx_seq_one_letter_code
_entity_poly.pdbx_strand_id
1 'polypeptide(L)'
;MDYNENNLAYFQKEMAYLDETRALFIKNFPKVAPFLDTKSKDPDVESIIENMAILTSRIRQELDENIPLIAESLINILMPSYTNPFPSVCMQEFALRDDFSEKKEFIPKGSIIESKPINGVACKFQTIYDVNLLPLKISKSFMSNNKSDYLLNLNISITIDELSTKELDIDFLNLYLGDNIYFSSPLLMWLNNYLKFIVI
;
A
#
# COMPACT_ATOMS: atom_id res chain seq x y z
N MET A 1 -26.54 11.04 15.12
CA MET A 1 -25.77 12.19 14.63
C MET A 1 -26.73 13.04 13.83
N ASP A 2 -26.88 14.29 14.25
CA ASP A 2 -28.03 15.15 13.98
C ASP A 2 -28.22 15.45 12.50
N TYR A 3 -29.24 14.83 11.90
CA TYR A 3 -29.70 15.07 10.52
C TYR A 3 -29.99 16.56 10.24
N ASN A 4 -30.24 17.35 11.29
CA ASN A 4 -30.57 18.77 11.19
C ASN A 4 -29.36 19.71 11.16
N GLU A 5 -28.20 19.34 11.74
CA GLU A 5 -27.04 20.24 11.81
C GLU A 5 -26.31 20.36 10.45
N ASN A 6 -26.17 19.25 9.72
CA ASN A 6 -25.54 19.27 8.39
C ASN A 6 -26.37 20.06 7.37
N ASN A 7 -27.70 20.00 7.46
CA ASN A 7 -28.60 20.70 6.54
C ASN A 7 -28.45 22.23 6.65
N LEU A 8 -28.20 22.74 7.87
CA LEU A 8 -28.01 24.17 8.09
C LEU A 8 -26.77 24.71 7.37
N ALA A 9 -25.66 23.96 7.36
CA ALA A 9 -24.44 24.37 6.67
C ALA A 9 -24.64 24.45 5.14
N TYR A 10 -25.33 23.47 4.55
CA TYR A 10 -25.65 23.49 3.13
C TYR A 10 -26.65 24.59 2.77
N PHE A 11 -27.66 24.83 3.61
CA PHE A 11 -28.60 25.93 3.44
C PHE A 11 -27.88 27.29 3.46
N GLN A 12 -27.02 27.53 4.45
CA GLN A 12 -26.23 28.76 4.53
C GLN A 12 -25.32 28.95 3.32
N LYS A 13 -24.72 27.85 2.83
CA LYS A 13 -23.89 27.86 1.62
C LYS A 13 -24.69 28.20 0.37
N GLU A 14 -25.89 27.65 0.21
CA GLU A 14 -26.79 27.98 -0.91
C GLU A 14 -27.27 29.43 -0.84
N MET A 15 -27.60 29.94 0.35
CA MET A 15 -27.96 31.36 0.52
C MET A 15 -26.80 32.30 0.18
N ALA A 16 -25.58 31.99 0.65
CA ALA A 16 -24.38 32.75 0.29
C ALA A 16 -24.12 32.69 -1.23
N TYR A 17 -24.27 31.50 -1.83
CA TYR A 17 -24.11 31.31 -3.27
C TYR A 17 -25.12 32.14 -4.08
N LEU A 18 -26.38 32.21 -3.63
CA LEU A 18 -27.40 33.04 -4.26
C LEU A 18 -27.05 34.53 -4.20
N ASP A 19 -26.56 35.01 -3.05
CA ASP A 19 -26.15 36.42 -2.88
C ASP A 19 -24.92 36.76 -3.74
N GLU A 20 -23.91 35.89 -3.76
CA GLU A 20 -22.72 36.06 -4.62
C GLU A 20 -23.09 36.04 -6.12
N THR A 21 -23.92 35.08 -6.52
CA THR A 21 -24.34 34.92 -7.92
C THR A 21 -25.20 36.09 -8.36
N ARG A 22 -26.09 36.59 -7.49
CA ARG A 22 -26.89 37.80 -7.74
C ARG A 22 -25.99 39.01 -7.97
N ALA A 23 -24.99 39.23 -7.11
CA ALA A 23 -24.07 40.35 -7.25
C ALA A 23 -23.27 40.28 -8.57
N LEU A 24 -22.79 39.08 -8.94
CA LEU A 24 -22.12 38.85 -10.22
C LEU A 24 -23.04 39.09 -11.42
N PHE A 25 -24.30 38.64 -11.34
CA PHE A 25 -25.27 38.79 -12.42
C PHE A 25 -25.64 40.26 -12.65
N ILE A 26 -25.85 41.03 -11.57
CA ILE A 26 -26.10 42.48 -11.63
C ILE A 26 -24.92 43.21 -12.28
N LYS A 27 -23.69 42.86 -11.87
CA LYS A 27 -22.46 43.45 -12.43
C LYS A 27 -22.33 43.21 -13.94
N ASN A 28 -22.69 42.00 -14.40
CA ASN A 28 -22.57 41.62 -15.81
C ASN A 28 -23.73 42.14 -16.67
N PHE A 29 -24.92 42.32 -16.08
CA PHE A 29 -26.13 42.77 -16.78
C PHE A 29 -26.75 44.00 -16.10
N PRO A 30 -26.16 45.19 -16.29
CA PRO A 30 -26.62 46.41 -15.60
C PRO A 30 -28.05 46.81 -15.97
N LYS A 31 -28.57 46.37 -17.13
CA LYS A 31 -29.95 46.65 -17.57
C LYS A 31 -31.02 45.99 -16.69
N VAL A 32 -30.70 44.87 -16.04
CA VAL A 32 -31.63 44.14 -15.15
C VAL A 32 -31.38 44.42 -13.67
N ALA A 33 -30.31 45.15 -13.34
CA ALA A 33 -29.95 45.54 -11.98
C ALA A 33 -31.13 46.12 -11.18
N PRO A 34 -31.96 47.05 -11.70
CA PRO A 34 -33.04 47.65 -10.92
C PRO A 34 -34.08 46.64 -10.39
N PHE A 35 -34.19 45.46 -11.02
CA PHE A 35 -35.14 44.41 -10.65
C PHE A 35 -34.56 43.39 -9.67
N LEU A 36 -33.23 43.36 -9.48
CA LEU A 36 -32.51 42.33 -8.71
C LEU A 36 -31.68 42.89 -7.55
N ASP A 37 -31.36 44.19 -7.60
CA ASP A 37 -30.47 44.90 -6.66
C ASP A 37 -31.12 45.18 -5.30
N THR A 38 -32.45 45.15 -5.23
CA THR A 38 -33.17 45.26 -3.95
C THR A 38 -33.57 43.88 -3.45
N LYS A 39 -33.23 43.55 -2.20
CA LYS A 39 -33.90 42.45 -1.49
C LYS A 39 -35.40 42.75 -1.48
N SER A 40 -36.20 41.74 -1.80
CA SER A 40 -37.65 41.87 -1.76
C SER A 40 -38.05 42.33 -0.35
N LYS A 41 -38.94 43.32 -0.25
CA LYS A 41 -39.53 43.73 1.03
C LYS A 41 -40.74 42.87 1.40
N ASP A 42 -41.12 41.95 0.52
CA ASP A 42 -42.24 41.04 0.68
C ASP A 42 -41.77 39.76 1.40
N PRO A 43 -42.26 39.50 2.63
CA PRO A 43 -41.92 38.29 3.39
C PRO A 43 -42.26 36.98 2.67
N ASP A 44 -43.30 36.97 1.83
CA ASP A 44 -43.71 35.76 1.12
C ASP A 44 -42.69 35.38 0.03
N VAL A 45 -42.13 36.38 -0.65
CA VAL A 45 -41.08 36.18 -1.66
C VAL A 45 -39.77 35.74 -1.00
N GLU A 46 -39.41 36.31 0.15
CA GLU A 46 -38.21 35.90 0.90
C GLU A 46 -38.36 34.45 1.39
N SER A 47 -39.53 34.10 1.92
CA SER A 47 -39.85 32.71 2.31
C SER A 47 -39.75 31.74 1.13
N ILE A 48 -40.18 32.12 -0.07
CA ILE A 48 -40.04 31.28 -1.27
C ILE A 48 -38.56 31.05 -1.61
N ILE A 49 -37.72 32.09 -1.54
CA ILE A 49 -36.28 32.00 -1.82
C ILE A 49 -35.60 31.09 -0.79
N GLU A 50 -35.93 31.23 0.50
CA GLU A 50 -35.40 30.39 1.56
C GLU A 50 -35.84 28.92 1.38
N ASN A 51 -37.12 28.67 1.10
CA ASN A 51 -37.61 27.32 0.83
C ASN A 51 -36.94 26.70 -0.43
N MET A 52 -36.68 27.50 -1.46
CA MET A 52 -35.93 27.05 -2.62
C MET A 52 -34.49 26.68 -2.24
N ALA A 53 -33.81 27.50 -1.43
CA ALA A 53 -32.47 27.21 -0.94
C ALA A 53 -32.42 25.95 -0.06
N ILE A 54 -33.47 25.67 0.72
CA ILE A 54 -33.60 24.41 1.50
C ILE A 54 -33.75 23.20 0.57
N LEU A 55 -34.49 23.33 -0.54
CA LEU A 55 -34.64 22.23 -1.49
C LEU A 55 -33.35 21.97 -2.26
N THR A 56 -32.65 23.03 -2.70
CA THR A 56 -31.38 22.88 -3.42
C THR A 56 -30.25 22.43 -2.53
N SER A 57 -30.22 22.86 -1.26
CA SER A 57 -29.22 22.41 -0.28
C SER A 57 -29.28 20.90 -0.08
N ARG A 58 -30.48 20.33 -0.02
CA ARG A 58 -30.69 18.89 0.09
C ARG A 58 -30.20 18.13 -1.14
N ILE A 59 -30.51 18.63 -2.34
CA ILE A 59 -30.02 18.02 -3.60
C ILE A 59 -28.49 18.06 -3.63
N ARG A 60 -27.88 19.19 -3.24
CA ARG A 60 -26.44 19.35 -3.21
C ARG A 60 -25.78 18.39 -2.23
N GLN A 61 -26.35 18.25 -1.04
CA GLN A 61 -25.90 17.29 -0.05
C GLN A 61 -25.97 15.85 -0.58
N GLU A 62 -27.11 15.45 -1.16
CA GLU A 62 -27.27 14.11 -1.73
C GLU A 62 -26.27 13.86 -2.87
N LEU A 63 -25.96 14.86 -3.68
CA LEU A 63 -24.93 14.75 -4.72
C LEU A 63 -23.54 14.56 -4.12
N ASP A 64 -23.14 15.41 -3.17
CA ASP A 64 -21.81 15.37 -2.56
C ASP A 64 -21.58 14.04 -1.80
N GLU A 65 -22.63 13.45 -1.22
CA GLU A 65 -22.58 12.12 -0.58
C GLU A 65 -22.47 10.97 -1.59
N ASN A 66 -23.14 11.06 -2.75
CA ASN A 66 -23.20 9.98 -3.73
C ASN A 66 -22.02 9.96 -4.73
N ILE A 67 -21.42 11.12 -5.04
CA ILE A 67 -20.31 11.21 -6.01
C ILE A 67 -19.11 10.31 -5.63
N PRO A 68 -18.64 10.28 -4.36
CA PRO A 68 -17.54 9.39 -3.96
C PRO A 68 -17.85 7.91 -4.19
N LEU A 69 -19.09 7.48 -3.93
CA LEU A 69 -19.51 6.09 -4.13
C LEU A 69 -19.51 5.69 -5.60
N ILE A 70 -19.92 6.61 -6.48
CA ILE A 70 -19.88 6.40 -7.94
C ILE A 70 -18.43 6.31 -8.43
N ALA A 71 -17.57 7.21 -7.94
CA ALA A 71 -16.15 7.20 -8.30
C ALA A 71 -15.46 5.90 -7.85
N GLU A 72 -15.71 5.45 -6.62
CA GLU A 72 -15.20 4.18 -6.10
C GLU A 72 -15.68 2.99 -6.93
N SER A 73 -16.97 2.95 -7.26
CA SER A 73 -17.55 1.89 -8.10
C SER A 73 -16.90 1.82 -9.48
N LEU A 74 -16.61 2.97 -10.09
CA LEU A 74 -15.96 3.05 -11.40
C LEU A 74 -14.48 2.62 -11.32
N ILE A 75 -13.77 3.00 -10.26
CA ILE A 75 -12.40 2.55 -9.99
C ILE A 75 -12.36 1.04 -9.80
N ASN A 76 -13.33 0.45 -9.09
CA ASN A 76 -13.43 -1.00 -8.90
C ASN A 76 -13.61 -1.76 -10.23
N ILE A 77 -14.26 -1.16 -11.23
CA ILE A 77 -14.41 -1.77 -12.56
C ILE A 77 -13.10 -1.69 -13.36
N LEU A 78 -12.45 -0.52 -13.36
CA LEU A 78 -11.24 -0.31 -14.16
C LEU A 78 -9.98 -0.92 -13.55
N MET A 79 -9.86 -0.86 -12.22
CA MET A 79 -8.69 -1.25 -11.43
C MET A 79 -9.11 -1.94 -10.13
N PRO A 80 -9.66 -3.17 -10.20
CA PRO A 80 -10.19 -3.90 -9.02
C PRO A 80 -9.15 -4.15 -7.93
N SER A 81 -7.86 -4.14 -8.27
CA SER A 81 -6.76 -4.37 -7.33
C SER A 81 -6.37 -3.13 -6.51
N TYR A 82 -6.83 -1.93 -6.91
CA TYR A 82 -6.35 -0.66 -6.33
C TYR A 82 -7.08 -0.26 -5.05
N THR A 83 -8.30 -0.78 -4.87
CA THR A 83 -9.14 -0.56 -3.68
C THR A 83 -8.94 -1.63 -2.60
N ASN A 84 -8.26 -2.74 -2.93
CA ASN A 84 -8.00 -3.79 -1.97
C ASN A 84 -6.88 -3.36 -1.00
N PRO A 85 -7.06 -3.56 0.32
CA PRO A 85 -6.00 -3.31 1.28
C PRO A 85 -4.82 -4.26 1.01
N PHE A 86 -3.61 -3.73 1.05
CA PHE A 86 -2.41 -4.55 0.91
C PHE A 86 -2.25 -5.43 2.17
N PRO A 87 -2.12 -6.76 2.02
CA PRO A 87 -1.98 -7.64 3.17
C PRO A 87 -0.65 -7.41 3.90
N SER A 88 -0.59 -7.80 5.16
CA SER A 88 0.69 -7.86 5.87
C SER A 88 1.60 -8.91 5.23
N VAL A 89 2.88 -8.57 5.07
CA VAL A 89 3.91 -9.46 4.52
C VAL A 89 5.12 -9.44 5.44
N CYS A 90 5.81 -10.57 5.55
CA CYS A 90 7.04 -10.70 6.32
C CYS A 90 8.01 -11.64 5.63
N MET A 91 9.28 -11.55 6.02
CA MET A 91 10.31 -12.49 5.63
C MET A 91 10.56 -13.46 6.80
N GLN A 92 10.51 -14.76 6.51
CA GLN A 92 10.70 -15.81 7.50
C GLN A 92 11.93 -16.64 7.13
N GLU A 93 12.88 -16.75 8.07
CA GLU A 93 13.98 -17.71 7.97
C GLU A 93 13.52 -19.07 8.50
N PHE A 94 13.79 -20.12 7.73
CA PHE A 94 13.59 -21.49 8.16
C PHE A 94 14.94 -22.10 8.48
N ALA A 95 15.05 -22.72 9.66
CA ALA A 95 16.22 -23.46 10.06
C ALA A 95 15.87 -24.94 10.16
N LEU A 96 16.76 -25.79 9.63
CA LEU A 96 16.71 -27.22 9.89
C LEU A 96 16.97 -27.48 11.37
N ARG A 97 16.33 -28.52 11.89
CA ARG A 97 16.60 -28.95 13.27
C ARG A 97 17.96 -29.65 13.35
N ASP A 98 18.60 -29.59 14.50
CA ASP A 98 19.93 -30.20 14.71
C ASP A 98 19.92 -31.73 14.53
N ASP A 99 18.76 -32.39 14.70
CA ASP A 99 18.57 -33.83 14.50
C ASP A 99 18.19 -34.22 13.06
N PHE A 100 18.16 -33.27 12.12
CA PHE A 100 17.81 -33.52 10.74
C PHE A 100 18.93 -34.29 10.02
N SER A 101 18.63 -35.51 9.56
CA SER A 101 19.61 -36.39 8.92
C SER A 101 19.55 -36.39 7.38
N GLU A 102 18.51 -35.80 6.79
CA GLU A 102 18.38 -35.77 5.33
C GLU A 102 19.22 -34.63 4.71
N LYS A 103 19.47 -34.75 3.40
CA LYS A 103 20.33 -33.80 2.67
C LYS A 103 19.64 -32.47 2.36
N LYS A 104 18.31 -32.48 2.25
CA LYS A 104 17.49 -31.31 1.90
C LYS A 104 16.05 -31.48 2.38
N GLU A 105 15.41 -30.39 2.78
CA GLU A 105 13.97 -30.35 3.07
C GLU A 105 13.28 -29.41 2.08
N PHE A 106 12.14 -29.83 1.54
CA PHE A 106 11.38 -29.05 0.58
C PHE A 106 10.13 -28.45 1.22
N ILE A 107 10.04 -27.12 1.22
CA ILE A 107 8.85 -26.39 1.64
C ILE A 107 8.13 -25.90 0.38
N PRO A 108 6.95 -26.44 0.07
CA PRO A 108 6.21 -26.01 -1.10
C PRO A 108 5.68 -24.58 -0.93
N LYS A 109 5.54 -23.88 -2.06
CA LYS A 109 4.74 -22.67 -2.16
C LYS A 109 3.33 -22.96 -1.64
N GLY A 110 2.80 -22.01 -0.89
CA GLY A 110 1.48 -22.13 -0.31
C GLY A 110 1.46 -22.72 1.10
N SER A 111 2.62 -23.06 1.66
CA SER A 111 2.75 -23.54 3.05
C SER A 111 2.28 -22.46 4.03
N ILE A 112 1.50 -22.87 5.02
CA ILE A 112 0.89 -21.97 6.00
C ILE A 112 1.82 -21.82 7.20
N ILE A 113 2.03 -20.58 7.63
CA ILE A 113 2.81 -20.22 8.81
C ILE A 113 1.91 -19.40 9.72
N GLU A 114 1.83 -19.79 10.99
CA GLU A 114 1.05 -19.05 11.98
C GLU A 114 1.95 -18.10 12.78
N SER A 115 1.51 -16.87 12.97
CA SER A 115 2.19 -15.93 13.84
C SER A 115 1.99 -16.30 15.30
N LYS A 116 2.86 -15.76 16.16
CA LYS A 116 2.55 -15.69 17.59
C LYS A 116 1.22 -14.95 17.78
N PRO A 117 0.33 -15.42 18.67
CA PRO A 117 -0.96 -14.79 18.87
C PRO A 117 -0.79 -13.41 19.50
N ILE A 118 -1.43 -12.41 18.91
CA ILE A 118 -1.50 -11.04 19.44
C ILE A 118 -2.95 -10.83 19.87
N ASN A 119 -3.18 -10.52 21.14
CA ASN A 119 -4.53 -10.39 21.73
C ASN A 119 -5.43 -11.62 21.48
N GLY A 120 -4.85 -12.82 21.49
CA GLY A 120 -5.57 -14.08 21.28
C GLY A 120 -5.85 -14.43 19.81
N VAL A 121 -5.41 -13.62 18.85
CA VAL A 121 -5.57 -13.88 17.41
C VAL A 121 -4.20 -14.18 16.78
N ALA A 122 -4.09 -15.32 16.11
CA ALA A 122 -2.92 -15.67 15.30
C ALA A 122 -3.16 -15.33 13.83
N CYS A 123 -2.22 -14.63 13.20
CA CYS A 123 -2.27 -14.33 11.78
C CYS A 123 -1.72 -15.51 10.98
N LYS A 124 -2.36 -15.82 9.85
CA LYS A 124 -1.91 -16.85 8.92
C LYS A 124 -1.20 -16.21 7.74
N PHE A 125 0.05 -16.58 7.56
CA PHE A 125 0.87 -16.22 6.40
C PHE A 125 1.03 -17.43 5.49
N GLN A 126 1.32 -17.15 4.21
CA GLN A 126 1.50 -18.17 3.20
C GLN A 126 2.81 -17.95 2.44
N THR A 127 3.60 -19.00 2.24
CA THR A 127 4.82 -18.92 1.42
C THR A 127 4.45 -18.64 -0.05
N ILE A 128 5.18 -17.73 -0.68
CA ILE A 128 4.89 -17.26 -2.05
C ILE A 128 5.72 -17.96 -3.13
N TYR A 129 6.75 -18.70 -2.75
CA TYR A 129 7.62 -19.51 -3.62
C TYR A 129 8.07 -20.79 -2.90
N ASP A 130 8.55 -21.74 -3.69
CA ASP A 130 9.13 -23.00 -3.20
C ASP A 130 10.50 -22.74 -2.55
N VAL A 131 10.78 -23.41 -1.43
CA VAL A 131 12.03 -23.26 -0.67
C VAL A 131 12.67 -24.61 -0.46
N ASN A 132 13.91 -24.76 -0.94
CA ASN A 132 14.78 -25.89 -0.61
C ASN A 132 15.66 -25.50 0.58
N LEU A 133 15.42 -26.10 1.74
CA LEU A 133 16.30 -25.95 2.90
C LEU A 133 17.47 -26.90 2.77
N LEU A 134 18.66 -26.32 2.87
CA LEU A 134 19.92 -27.04 2.86
C LEU A 134 20.55 -26.92 4.25
N PRO A 135 21.30 -27.93 4.72
CA PRO A 135 22.02 -27.90 5.99
C PRO A 135 23.26 -27.01 5.94
N LEU A 136 23.12 -25.81 5.38
CA LEU A 136 24.19 -24.83 5.17
C LEU A 136 23.98 -23.63 6.09
N LYS A 137 25.07 -23.18 6.71
CA LYS A 137 25.10 -21.99 7.53
C LYS A 137 26.21 -21.07 7.10
N ILE A 138 25.89 -19.79 6.88
CA ILE A 138 26.91 -18.77 6.60
C ILE A 138 27.59 -18.44 7.93
N SER A 139 28.85 -18.84 8.07
CA SER A 139 29.65 -18.64 9.29
C SER A 139 30.30 -17.26 9.32
N LYS A 140 30.81 -16.80 8.17
CA LYS A 140 31.45 -15.49 8.00
C LYS A 140 31.20 -14.96 6.60
N SER A 141 31.02 -13.66 6.50
CA SER A 141 31.01 -12.92 5.23
C SER A 141 31.95 -11.74 5.35
N PHE A 142 32.84 -11.56 4.38
CA PHE A 142 33.72 -10.39 4.35
C PHE A 142 34.08 -10.03 2.92
N MET A 143 34.38 -8.74 2.73
CA MET A 143 34.84 -8.23 1.44
C MET A 143 36.35 -8.08 1.48
N SER A 144 37.03 -8.60 0.46
CA SER A 144 38.45 -8.34 0.22
C SER A 144 38.62 -7.64 -1.12
N ASN A 145 39.75 -6.97 -1.32
CA ASN A 145 40.13 -6.48 -2.63
C ASN A 145 41.40 -7.21 -3.08
N ASN A 146 41.56 -7.35 -4.39
CA ASN A 146 42.81 -7.77 -4.98
C ASN A 146 43.11 -6.86 -6.16
N LYS A 147 44.04 -5.92 -5.96
CA LYS A 147 44.52 -4.90 -6.91
C LYS A 147 43.41 -4.10 -7.62
N SER A 148 42.68 -4.73 -8.54
CA SER A 148 41.61 -4.16 -9.38
C SER A 148 40.22 -4.76 -9.16
N ASP A 149 40.08 -5.90 -8.47
CA ASP A 149 38.79 -6.57 -8.27
C ASP A 149 38.39 -6.58 -6.78
N TYR A 150 37.08 -6.45 -6.53
CA TYR A 150 36.48 -6.66 -5.22
C TYR A 150 35.93 -8.08 -5.14
N LEU A 151 36.22 -8.76 -4.03
CA LEU A 151 35.84 -10.14 -3.79
C LEU A 151 34.91 -10.18 -2.58
N LEU A 152 33.71 -10.74 -2.77
CA LEU A 152 32.81 -11.10 -1.67
C LEU A 152 33.10 -12.55 -1.28
N ASN A 153 33.62 -12.74 -0.08
CA ASN A 153 33.94 -14.07 0.43
C ASN A 153 32.84 -14.50 1.41
N LEU A 154 32.24 -15.65 1.15
CA LEU A 154 31.22 -16.27 1.99
C LEU A 154 31.76 -17.61 2.48
N ASN A 155 32.00 -17.71 3.78
CA ASN A 155 32.40 -18.97 4.41
C ASN A 155 31.13 -19.71 4.84
N ILE A 156 30.80 -20.77 4.12
CA ILE A 156 29.63 -21.60 4.37
C ILE A 156 30.11 -22.89 5.05
N SER A 157 29.52 -23.21 6.21
CA SER A 157 29.71 -24.47 6.93
C SER A 157 28.49 -25.36 6.78
N ILE A 158 28.71 -26.67 6.74
CA ILE A 158 27.62 -27.66 6.81
C ILE A 158 27.28 -27.87 8.29
N THR A 159 25.99 -27.95 8.60
CA THR A 159 25.47 -28.13 9.97
C THR A 159 25.46 -29.61 10.39
N ILE A 160 25.43 -30.53 9.42
CA ILE A 160 25.46 -31.98 9.63
C ILE A 160 26.89 -32.49 9.44
N ASP A 161 27.49 -33.01 10.51
CA ASP A 161 28.91 -33.43 10.55
C ASP A 161 29.28 -34.59 9.58
N GLU A 162 28.29 -35.40 9.18
CA GLU A 162 28.51 -36.59 8.33
C GLU A 162 28.34 -36.33 6.83
N LEU A 163 27.96 -35.12 6.42
CA LEU A 163 27.64 -34.79 5.03
C LEU A 163 28.77 -34.01 4.34
N SER A 164 29.26 -34.53 3.22
CA SER A 164 30.22 -33.83 2.37
C SER A 164 29.54 -32.82 1.43
N THR A 165 30.20 -31.68 1.17
CA THR A 165 29.72 -30.63 0.25
C THR A 165 29.38 -31.14 -1.14
N LYS A 166 30.09 -32.17 -1.63
CA LYS A 166 29.87 -32.77 -2.95
C LYS A 166 28.58 -33.58 -3.06
N GLU A 167 27.97 -33.94 -1.94
CA GLU A 167 26.77 -34.77 -1.90
C GLU A 167 25.46 -33.97 -1.87
N LEU A 168 25.56 -32.65 -1.73
CA LEU A 168 24.40 -31.75 -1.57
C LEU A 168 23.75 -31.34 -2.90
N ASP A 169 24.37 -31.65 -4.05
CA ASP A 169 23.85 -31.43 -5.42
C ASP A 169 23.09 -30.10 -5.58
N ILE A 170 23.80 -28.99 -5.32
CA ILE A 170 23.20 -27.65 -5.23
C ILE A 170 23.20 -27.01 -6.62
N ASP A 171 22.02 -26.96 -7.25
CA ASP A 171 21.84 -26.26 -8.52
C ASP A 171 21.68 -24.74 -8.33
N PHE A 172 20.95 -24.34 -7.29
CA PHE A 172 20.61 -22.95 -7.01
C PHE A 172 20.73 -22.64 -5.52
N LEU A 173 21.38 -21.51 -5.20
CA LEU A 173 21.48 -20.99 -3.84
C LEU A 173 20.85 -19.59 -3.78
N ASN A 174 19.75 -19.49 -3.05
CA ASN A 174 19.10 -18.20 -2.78
C ASN A 174 19.76 -17.53 -1.58
N LEU A 175 20.31 -16.34 -1.79
CA LEU A 175 20.99 -15.57 -0.75
C LEU A 175 20.21 -14.30 -0.43
N TYR A 176 19.93 -14.11 0.86
CA TYR A 176 19.43 -12.84 1.37
C TYR A 176 20.59 -11.89 1.67
N LEU A 177 20.55 -10.68 1.11
CA LEU A 177 21.66 -9.72 1.18
C LEU A 177 21.58 -8.76 2.39
N GLY A 178 20.63 -8.98 3.29
CA GLY A 178 20.46 -8.23 4.54
C GLY A 178 19.41 -7.12 4.49
N ASP A 179 19.03 -6.65 5.67
CA ASP A 179 17.93 -5.69 5.86
C ASP A 179 18.29 -4.23 5.53
N ASN A 180 19.58 -3.90 5.52
CA ASN A 180 20.02 -2.52 5.32
C ASN A 180 20.09 -2.18 3.83
N ILE A 181 19.16 -1.36 3.37
CA ILE A 181 19.04 -0.94 1.97
C ILE A 181 20.31 -0.27 1.41
N TYR A 182 21.06 0.45 2.24
CA TYR A 182 22.29 1.13 1.83
C TYR A 182 23.42 0.16 1.52
N PHE A 183 23.39 -1.06 2.06
CA PHE A 183 24.37 -2.09 1.76
C PHE A 183 23.84 -3.14 0.78
N SER A 184 22.58 -3.58 0.95
CA SER A 184 22.00 -4.63 0.12
C SER A 184 21.74 -4.18 -1.31
N SER A 185 21.31 -2.93 -1.53
CA SER A 185 21.03 -2.43 -2.88
C SER A 185 22.30 -2.28 -3.74
N PRO A 186 23.39 -1.65 -3.28
CA PRO A 186 24.64 -1.61 -4.07
C PRO A 186 25.24 -3.00 -4.27
N LEU A 187 25.16 -3.88 -3.26
CA LEU A 187 25.68 -5.24 -3.38
C LEU A 187 24.89 -6.06 -4.42
N LEU A 188 23.56 -5.94 -4.44
CA LEU A 188 22.72 -6.55 -5.47
C LEU A 188 23.06 -6.01 -6.86
N MET A 189 23.25 -4.70 -6.99
CA MET A 189 23.68 -4.07 -8.25
C MET A 189 25.05 -4.61 -8.70
N TRP A 190 26.01 -4.75 -7.79
CA TRP A 190 27.33 -5.31 -8.11
C TRP A 190 27.26 -6.77 -8.54
N LEU A 191 26.47 -7.59 -7.84
CA LEU A 191 26.27 -8.99 -8.22
C LEU A 191 25.58 -9.14 -9.58
N ASN A 192 24.58 -8.30 -9.89
CA ASN A 192 23.86 -8.43 -11.16
C ASN A 192 24.63 -7.87 -12.36
N ASN A 193 25.38 -6.76 -12.19
CA ASN A 193 25.98 -6.05 -13.33
C ASN A 193 27.50 -6.25 -13.46
N TYR A 194 28.20 -6.63 -12.39
CA TYR A 194 29.67 -6.64 -12.35
C TYR A 194 30.27 -7.98 -11.90
N LEU A 195 29.45 -9.00 -11.63
CA LEU A 195 29.94 -10.33 -11.29
C LEU A 195 30.61 -10.98 -12.52
N LYS A 196 31.93 -11.19 -12.42
CA LYS A 196 32.72 -11.79 -13.50
C LYS A 196 32.77 -13.32 -13.42
N PHE A 197 32.97 -13.87 -12.23
CA PHE A 197 33.08 -15.30 -11.98
C PHE A 197 32.78 -15.60 -10.50
N ILE A 198 32.44 -16.86 -10.22
CA ILE A 198 32.24 -17.40 -8.87
C ILE A 198 33.28 -18.50 -8.67
N VAL A 199 33.91 -18.55 -7.49
CA VAL A 199 34.82 -19.63 -7.09
C VAL A 199 34.21 -20.31 -5.87
N ILE A 200 34.07 -21.63 -5.95
CA ILE A 200 33.49 -22.51 -4.91
C ILE A 200 34.58 -23.44 -4.41
#